data_AF-A0A1Z4BVK0-F1
#
_entry.id   AF-A0A1Z4BVK0-F1
#
_cell.length_a   1.000
_cell.length_b   1.000
_cell.length_c   1.000
_cell.angle_alpha   90.00
_cell.angle_beta   90.00
_cell.angle_gamma   90.00
#
_symmetry.space_group_name_H-M   'P 1'
#
loop_
_entity.id
_entity.type
_entity.pdbx_description
1 polymer ?
#
loop_
_entity_poly.entity_id
_entity_poly.type
_entity_poly.pdbx_seq_one_letter_code
_entity_poly.pdbx_strand_id
1 'polypeptide(L)'
;MLIGDKQRFAVEYALDFNSGGEWMYGKICYWLEGESIGDYELGTSLRDVLSQLKYLLYDSGKRNADGLCLQAPEKVFYQLNEAIYGDSKNVRGEMPDSPARFEITIPVDVFDQWKIFLIDCNGYSTVLYKGIEDKNVRTAQILLGEYDHVIGKLYKALESIYAHVADS
;
A
#
# COMPACT_ATOMS: atom_id res chain seq x y z
N MET A 1 17.04 3.65 -0.68
CA MET A 1 16.83 3.44 0.77
C MET A 1 15.80 2.37 0.96
N LEU A 2 15.98 1.48 1.94
CA LEU A 2 15.09 0.35 2.22
C LEU A 2 14.56 0.46 3.65
N ILE A 3 13.25 0.33 3.82
CA ILE A 3 12.58 0.32 5.13
C ILE A 3 11.73 -0.96 5.24
N GLY A 4 12.06 -1.82 6.21
CA GLY A 4 11.36 -3.09 6.42
C GLY A 4 12.21 -4.30 6.01
N ASP A 5 11.54 -5.42 5.73
CA ASP A 5 12.14 -6.69 5.32
C ASP A 5 11.57 -7.15 3.98
N LYS A 6 12.40 -7.23 2.93
CA LYS A 6 11.94 -7.61 1.59
C LYS A 6 11.23 -8.97 1.56
N GLN A 7 11.55 -9.88 2.49
CA GLN A 7 10.95 -11.21 2.56
C GLN A 7 9.55 -11.22 3.19
N ARG A 8 9.11 -10.12 3.82
CA ARG A 8 7.76 -9.95 4.38
C ARG A 8 7.08 -8.73 3.80
N PHE A 9 7.45 -7.56 4.32
CA PHE A 9 7.03 -6.27 3.79
C PHE A 9 8.16 -5.24 3.93
N ALA A 10 8.47 -4.58 2.83
CA ALA A 10 9.33 -3.41 2.84
C ALA A 10 8.87 -2.36 1.83
N VAL A 11 9.36 -1.14 2.01
CA VAL A 11 9.33 -0.11 0.99
C VAL A 11 10.77 0.20 0.60
N GLU A 12 11.02 0.23 -0.70
CA GLU A 12 12.27 0.75 -1.26
C GLU A 12 11.97 2.04 -2.00
N TYR A 13 12.78 3.07 -1.76
CA TYR A 13 12.65 4.35 -2.44
C TYR A 13 14.01 5.01 -2.66
N ALA A 14 14.14 5.83 -3.67
CA ALA A 14 15.35 6.61 -3.95
C ALA A 14 14.97 8.00 -4.44
N LEU A 15 15.72 9.01 -4.03
CA LEU A 15 15.60 10.36 -4.58
C LEU A 15 16.51 10.47 -5.81
N ASP A 16 16.04 11.10 -6.87
CA ASP A 16 16.88 11.35 -8.05
C ASP A 16 17.93 12.42 -7.77
N PHE A 17 19.05 12.37 -8.49
CA PHE A 17 20.11 13.37 -8.36
C PHE A 17 19.60 14.80 -8.66
N ASN A 18 18.74 14.93 -9.66
CA ASN A 18 18.03 16.16 -9.99
C ASN A 18 16.56 16.04 -9.56
N SER A 19 16.32 15.98 -8.25
CA SER A 19 15.00 15.71 -7.66
C SER A 19 13.96 16.83 -7.85
N GLY A 20 14.30 17.92 -8.55
CA GLY A 20 13.40 19.06 -8.74
C GLY A 20 13.11 19.85 -7.46
N GLY A 21 13.99 19.79 -6.46
CA GLY A 21 13.79 20.48 -5.17
C GLY A 21 12.59 19.91 -4.42
N GLU A 22 11.61 20.77 -4.12
CA GLU A 22 10.38 20.40 -3.41
C GLU A 22 9.56 19.29 -4.09
N TRP A 23 9.70 19.08 -5.40
CA TRP A 23 9.00 18.01 -6.10
C TRP A 23 9.46 16.61 -5.69
N MET A 24 10.70 16.50 -5.19
CA MET A 24 11.28 15.25 -4.71
C MET A 24 11.11 14.09 -5.70
N TYR A 25 11.42 14.31 -6.97
CA TYR A 25 11.37 13.25 -7.97
C TYR A 25 12.32 12.10 -7.59
N GLY A 26 11.84 10.89 -7.78
CA GLY A 26 12.54 9.68 -7.37
C GLY A 26 11.77 8.43 -7.73
N LYS A 27 12.13 7.32 -7.07
CA LYS A 27 11.56 5.99 -7.29
C LYS A 27 11.00 5.45 -5.99
N ILE A 28 9.98 4.61 -6.08
CA ILE A 28 9.40 3.89 -4.94
C ILE A 28 8.82 2.55 -5.40
N CYS A 29 8.89 1.52 -4.57
CA CYS A 29 8.12 0.30 -4.75
C CYS A 29 7.85 -0.36 -3.39
N TYR A 30 6.88 -1.27 -3.37
CA TYR A 30 6.70 -2.20 -2.27
C TYR A 30 7.50 -3.47 -2.52
N TRP A 31 7.89 -4.14 -1.45
CA TRP A 31 8.38 -5.52 -1.47
C TRP A 31 7.42 -6.40 -0.70
N LEU A 32 6.98 -7.49 -1.31
CA LEU A 32 6.16 -8.55 -0.70
C LEU A 32 6.78 -9.89 -1.06
N GLU A 33 7.17 -10.69 -0.06
CA GLU A 33 7.77 -12.03 -0.26
C GLU A 33 8.96 -12.06 -1.25
N GLY A 34 9.78 -11.01 -1.24
CA GLY A 34 10.95 -10.88 -2.12
C GLY A 34 10.62 -10.39 -3.54
N GLU A 35 9.36 -10.10 -3.84
CA GLU A 35 8.92 -9.53 -5.10
C GLU A 35 8.73 -8.01 -5.00
N SER A 36 9.21 -7.27 -5.99
CA SER A 36 8.95 -5.83 -6.13
C SER A 36 7.59 -5.59 -6.76
N ILE A 37 6.77 -4.79 -6.10
CA ILE A 37 5.41 -4.42 -6.50
C ILE A 37 5.38 -2.92 -6.81
N GLY A 38 4.84 -2.57 -7.98
CA GLY A 38 4.94 -1.24 -8.58
C GLY A 38 6.04 -1.15 -9.64
N ASP A 39 5.87 -0.24 -10.61
CA ASP A 39 6.88 0.04 -11.63
C ASP A 39 7.97 0.97 -11.07
N TYR A 40 8.98 0.36 -10.43
CA TYR A 40 10.07 1.10 -9.79
C TYR A 40 10.84 2.01 -10.74
N GLU A 41 10.89 1.68 -12.04
CA GLU A 41 11.68 2.42 -13.03
C GLU A 41 10.94 3.62 -13.63
N LEU A 42 9.60 3.67 -13.53
CA LEU A 42 8.78 4.77 -14.03
C LEU A 42 9.14 6.13 -13.39
N GLY A 43 9.53 6.09 -12.11
CA GLY A 43 9.74 7.28 -11.29
C GLY A 43 8.43 7.97 -10.91
N THR A 44 8.43 8.76 -9.83
CA THR A 44 7.26 9.51 -9.35
C THR A 44 7.68 10.68 -8.45
N SER A 45 6.70 11.50 -8.08
CA SER A 45 6.86 12.58 -7.10
C SER A 45 6.77 12.02 -5.68
N LEU A 46 7.89 11.95 -4.95
CA LEU A 46 7.88 11.50 -3.56
C LEU A 46 7.17 12.50 -2.63
N ARG A 47 6.98 13.75 -3.05
CA ARG A 47 6.11 14.72 -2.35
C ARG A 47 4.64 14.30 -2.43
N ASP A 48 4.21 13.83 -3.58
CA ASP A 48 2.83 13.35 -3.75
C ASP A 48 2.64 12.07 -2.95
N VAL A 49 3.61 11.14 -2.97
CA VAL A 49 3.66 9.99 -2.06
C VAL A 49 3.50 10.44 -0.60
N LEU A 50 4.33 11.37 -0.11
CA LEU A 50 4.25 11.90 1.25
C LEU A 50 2.85 12.41 1.61
N SER A 51 2.20 13.11 0.67
CA SER A 51 0.85 13.63 0.86
C SER A 51 -0.18 12.50 0.99
N GLN A 52 -0.04 11.43 0.20
CA GLN A 52 -0.94 10.27 0.23
C GLN A 52 -0.75 9.40 1.47
N LEU A 53 0.48 9.28 1.99
CA LEU A 53 0.78 8.47 3.17
C LEU A 53 -0.03 8.88 4.41
N LYS A 54 -0.44 10.16 4.52
CA LYS A 54 -1.29 10.65 5.61
C LYS A 54 -2.64 9.92 5.68
N TYR A 55 -3.23 9.63 4.52
CA TYR A 55 -4.49 8.90 4.45
C TYR A 55 -4.30 7.42 4.77
N LEU A 56 -3.21 6.81 4.29
CA LEU A 56 -2.90 5.41 4.61
C LEU A 56 -2.63 5.22 6.12
N LEU A 57 -1.97 6.19 6.77
CA LEU A 57 -1.71 6.17 8.21
C LEU A 57 -2.95 6.48 9.06
N TYR A 58 -3.94 7.18 8.50
CA TYR A 58 -5.20 7.43 9.21
C TYR A 58 -5.92 6.12 9.58
N ASP A 59 -5.78 5.09 8.75
CA ASP A 59 -6.40 3.77 8.96
C ASP A 59 -5.50 2.77 9.69
N SER A 60 -4.36 3.21 10.22
CA SER A 60 -3.47 2.33 10.99
C SER A 60 -4.17 1.71 12.20
N GLY A 61 -4.01 0.39 12.34
CA GLY A 61 -4.71 -0.42 13.36
C GLY A 61 -6.24 -0.53 13.19
N LYS A 62 -6.82 -0.01 12.10
CA LYS A 62 -8.28 -0.05 11.83
C LYS A 62 -8.67 -1.08 10.77
N ARG A 63 -7.74 -1.97 10.38
CA ARG A 63 -7.93 -2.97 9.33
C ARG A 63 -8.28 -4.36 9.86
N ASN A 64 -8.66 -4.47 11.13
CA ASN A 64 -9.23 -5.70 11.65
C ASN A 64 -10.58 -5.99 10.98
N ALA A 65 -10.70 -7.22 10.49
CA ALA A 65 -11.94 -7.75 9.95
C ALA A 65 -11.96 -9.27 10.07
N ASP A 66 -12.24 -9.76 11.28
CA ASP A 66 -12.24 -11.20 11.60
C ASP A 66 -13.11 -12.02 10.63
N GLY A 67 -14.25 -11.47 10.19
CA GLY A 67 -15.13 -12.12 9.20
C GLY A 67 -14.53 -12.26 7.79
N LEU A 68 -13.63 -11.36 7.39
CA LEU A 68 -12.91 -11.49 6.12
C LEU A 68 -11.78 -12.52 6.23
N CYS A 69 -11.13 -12.62 7.39
CA CYS A 69 -10.06 -13.59 7.65
C CYS A 69 -10.51 -15.07 7.55
N LEU A 70 -11.80 -15.35 7.66
CA LEU A 70 -12.38 -16.69 7.53
C LEU A 70 -12.74 -17.09 6.10
N GLN A 71 -12.63 -16.16 5.15
CA GLN A 71 -13.02 -16.37 3.76
C GLN A 71 -11.82 -16.69 2.87
N ALA A 72 -12.10 -17.29 1.71
CA ALA A 72 -11.06 -17.55 0.71
C ALA A 72 -10.44 -16.22 0.23
N PRO A 73 -9.10 -16.08 0.17
CA PRO A 73 -8.43 -14.82 -0.16
C PRO A 73 -8.90 -14.19 -1.48
N GLU A 74 -9.09 -15.01 -2.51
CA GLU A 74 -9.58 -14.56 -3.81
C GLU A 74 -10.99 -13.95 -3.71
N LYS A 75 -11.88 -14.59 -2.95
CA LYS A 75 -13.23 -14.08 -2.71
C LYS A 75 -13.18 -12.72 -2.01
N VAL A 76 -12.34 -12.60 -0.98
CA VAL A 76 -12.20 -11.34 -0.22
C VAL A 76 -11.66 -10.23 -1.11
N PHE A 77 -10.63 -10.52 -1.91
CA PHE A 77 -10.06 -9.55 -2.85
C PHE A 77 -11.13 -9.00 -3.79
N TYR A 78 -11.92 -9.87 -4.42
CA TYR A 78 -12.96 -9.43 -5.36
C TYR A 78 -14.10 -8.67 -4.67
N GLN A 79 -14.47 -9.06 -3.44
CA GLN A 79 -15.45 -8.33 -2.64
C GLN A 79 -14.97 -6.90 -2.29
N LEU A 80 -13.72 -6.76 -1.84
CA LEU A 80 -13.11 -5.44 -1.57
C LEU A 80 -13.03 -4.61 -2.84
N ASN A 81 -12.54 -5.20 -3.93
CA ASN A 81 -12.40 -4.51 -5.20
C ASN A 81 -13.76 -4.04 -5.75
N GLU A 82 -14.79 -4.88 -5.70
CA GLU A 82 -16.14 -4.50 -6.13
C GLU A 82 -16.75 -3.43 -5.22
N ALA A 83 -16.52 -3.48 -3.90
CA ALA A 83 -17.08 -2.49 -2.99
C ALA A 83 -16.44 -1.10 -3.14
N ILE A 84 -15.18 -1.02 -3.57
CA ILE A 84 -14.44 0.24 -3.75
C ILE A 84 -14.63 0.78 -5.18
N TYR A 85 -14.57 -0.09 -6.19
CA TYR A 85 -14.47 0.29 -7.60
C TYR A 85 -15.67 -0.17 -8.44
N GLY A 86 -16.52 -1.05 -7.92
CA GLY A 86 -17.68 -1.57 -8.61
C GLY A 86 -18.88 -0.62 -8.56
N ASP A 87 -19.89 -0.93 -9.37
CA ASP A 87 -21.14 -0.20 -9.37
C ASP A 87 -22.00 -0.65 -8.18
N SER A 88 -22.51 0.30 -7.39
CA SER A 88 -23.11 0.08 -6.07
C SER A 88 -24.34 -0.86 -6.03
N LYS A 89 -24.81 -1.31 -7.19
CA LYS A 89 -26.00 -2.15 -7.38
C LYS A 89 -25.75 -3.64 -7.15
N ASN A 90 -24.51 -4.09 -7.10
CA ASN A 90 -24.18 -5.53 -7.09
C ASN A 90 -23.43 -6.02 -5.85
N VAL A 91 -23.17 -5.18 -4.85
CA VAL A 91 -22.45 -5.60 -3.63
C VAL A 91 -23.22 -6.70 -2.90
N ARG A 92 -22.79 -7.95 -3.10
CA ARG A 92 -23.36 -9.15 -2.50
C ARG A 92 -22.47 -9.60 -1.34
N GLY A 93 -22.85 -9.23 -0.11
CA GLY A 93 -22.23 -9.72 1.12
C GLY A 93 -22.26 -8.72 2.26
N GLU A 94 -21.97 -9.19 3.47
CA GLU A 94 -21.67 -8.32 4.62
C GLU A 94 -20.30 -7.67 4.40
N MET A 95 -20.30 -6.46 3.84
CA MET A 95 -19.10 -5.65 3.69
C MET A 95 -18.95 -4.72 4.90
N PRO A 96 -17.71 -4.48 5.38
CA PRO A 96 -17.48 -3.48 6.41
C PRO A 96 -17.89 -2.08 5.93
N ASP A 97 -18.33 -1.22 6.87
CA ASP A 97 -18.84 0.13 6.58
C ASP A 97 -17.87 1.04 5.78
N SER A 98 -16.57 0.74 5.81
CA SER A 98 -15.55 1.45 5.05
C SER A 98 -14.57 0.46 4.43
N PRO A 99 -14.83 -0.03 3.20
CA PRO A 99 -13.95 -0.98 2.52
C PRO A 99 -12.63 -0.33 2.08
N ALA A 100 -12.63 0.99 1.85
CA ALA A 100 -11.43 1.73 1.44
C ALA A 100 -10.28 1.64 2.46
N ARG A 101 -10.57 1.45 3.75
CA ARG A 101 -9.54 1.32 4.79
C ARG A 101 -8.58 0.13 4.57
N PHE A 102 -9.04 -0.89 3.86
CA PHE A 102 -8.24 -2.08 3.55
C PHE A 102 -7.32 -1.83 2.36
N GLU A 103 -7.57 -0.82 1.52
CA GLU A 103 -6.67 -0.50 0.42
C GLU A 103 -5.38 0.15 0.94
N ILE A 104 -4.25 -0.44 0.55
CA ILE A 104 -2.92 0.02 0.95
C ILE A 104 -2.05 0.44 -0.23
N THR A 105 -2.62 0.45 -1.44
CA THR A 105 -2.00 0.99 -2.65
C THR A 105 -1.75 2.49 -2.46
N ILE A 106 -0.52 2.95 -2.72
CA ILE A 106 -0.25 4.40 -2.79
C ILE A 106 -0.83 4.90 -4.12
N PRO A 107 -1.76 5.89 -4.12
CA PRO A 107 -2.39 6.36 -5.35
C PRO A 107 -1.46 7.29 -6.13
N VAL A 108 -0.43 6.69 -6.73
CA VAL A 108 0.51 7.29 -7.68
C VAL A 108 0.73 6.34 -8.85
N ASP A 109 1.13 6.90 -9.98
CA ASP A 109 1.35 6.23 -11.27
C ASP A 109 2.12 4.91 -11.20
N VAL A 110 3.15 4.85 -10.37
CA VAL A 110 3.98 3.64 -10.12
C VAL A 110 3.14 2.41 -9.70
N PHE A 111 1.98 2.62 -9.07
CA PHE A 111 1.10 1.56 -8.59
C PHE A 111 -0.19 1.41 -9.41
N ASP A 112 -0.36 2.13 -10.54
CA ASP A 112 -1.60 2.12 -11.33
C ASP A 112 -2.02 0.73 -11.79
N GLN A 113 -1.04 -0.15 -12.03
CA GLN A 113 -1.26 -1.52 -12.49
C GLN A 113 -1.54 -2.51 -11.35
N TRP A 114 -1.68 -2.05 -10.11
CA TRP A 114 -1.78 -2.89 -8.94
C TRP A 114 -3.00 -2.55 -8.09
N LYS A 115 -3.59 -3.59 -7.51
CA LYS A 115 -4.55 -3.47 -6.41
C LYS A 115 -4.01 -4.24 -5.23
N ILE A 116 -3.90 -3.57 -4.09
CA ILE A 116 -3.26 -4.09 -2.89
C ILE A 116 -4.16 -3.80 -1.69
N PHE A 117 -4.60 -4.86 -1.02
CA PHE A 117 -5.40 -4.79 0.19
C PHE A 117 -4.66 -5.43 1.36
N LEU A 118 -4.92 -4.93 2.57
CA LEU A 118 -4.39 -5.47 3.83
C LEU A 118 -5.52 -5.74 4.79
N ILE A 119 -5.51 -6.93 5.39
CA ILE A 119 -6.49 -7.35 6.39
C ILE A 119 -5.74 -7.80 7.63
N ASP A 120 -6.06 -7.22 8.77
CA ASP A 120 -5.54 -7.65 10.06
C ASP A 120 -6.39 -8.79 10.60
N CYS A 121 -5.75 -9.94 10.77
CA CYS A 121 -6.33 -11.15 11.34
C CYS A 121 -5.77 -11.38 12.76
N ASN A 122 -6.25 -12.43 13.43
CA ASN A 122 -5.77 -12.73 14.78
C ASN A 122 -4.30 -13.18 14.76
N GLY A 123 -3.38 -12.27 15.12
CA GLY A 123 -1.95 -12.52 15.27
C GLY A 123 -1.08 -12.29 14.03
N TYR A 124 -1.68 -11.97 12.88
CA TYR A 124 -0.96 -11.70 11.63
C TYR A 124 -1.80 -10.79 10.72
N SER A 125 -1.19 -10.21 9.69
CA SER A 125 -1.93 -9.53 8.63
C SER A 125 -1.74 -10.25 7.30
N THR A 126 -2.79 -10.25 6.48
CA THR A 126 -2.79 -10.81 5.12
C THR A 126 -2.82 -9.67 4.13
N VAL A 127 -1.81 -9.61 3.27
CA VAL A 127 -1.79 -8.74 2.10
C VAL A 127 -2.39 -9.52 0.94
N LEU A 128 -3.41 -8.97 0.28
CA LEU A 128 -4.00 -9.49 -0.95
C LEU A 128 -3.58 -8.57 -2.09
N TYR A 129 -2.97 -9.09 -3.13
CA TYR A 129 -2.45 -8.25 -4.21
C TYR A 129 -2.58 -8.90 -5.57
N LYS A 130 -2.81 -8.07 -6.58
CA LYS A 130 -3.03 -8.51 -7.96
C LYS A 130 -2.62 -7.41 -8.93
N GLY A 131 -1.84 -7.75 -9.95
CA GLY A 131 -1.68 -6.90 -11.13
C GLY A 131 -2.98 -6.90 -11.95
N ILE A 132 -3.32 -5.79 -12.61
CA ILE A 132 -4.57 -5.69 -13.40
C ILE A 132 -4.66 -6.80 -14.45
N GLU A 133 -3.54 -7.12 -15.10
CA GLU A 133 -3.42 -8.16 -16.12
C GLU A 133 -3.21 -9.58 -15.55
N ASP A 134 -2.97 -9.71 -14.25
CA ASP A 134 -2.78 -11.01 -13.61
C ASP A 134 -4.11 -11.80 -13.59
N LYS A 135 -4.02 -13.12 -13.73
CA LYS A 135 -5.21 -13.98 -13.61
C LYS A 135 -5.58 -14.25 -12.15
N ASN A 136 -4.57 -14.42 -11.30
CA ASN A 136 -4.73 -14.94 -9.94
C ASN A 136 -4.43 -13.85 -8.91
N VAL A 137 -5.24 -13.81 -7.86
CA VAL A 137 -4.93 -13.04 -6.64
C VAL A 137 -3.78 -13.74 -5.91
N ARG A 138 -2.78 -12.95 -5.51
CA ARG A 138 -1.68 -13.40 -4.67
C ARG A 138 -1.87 -12.93 -3.25
N THR A 139 -1.19 -13.62 -2.34
CA THR A 139 -1.30 -13.36 -0.91
C THR A 139 0.07 -13.39 -0.27
N ALA A 140 0.34 -12.47 0.64
CA ALA A 140 1.51 -12.50 1.50
C ALA A 140 1.07 -12.40 2.96
N GLN A 141 1.74 -13.14 3.85
CA GLN A 141 1.54 -13.02 5.29
C GLN A 141 2.64 -12.15 5.90
N ILE A 142 2.23 -11.14 6.66
CA ILE A 142 3.12 -10.20 7.32
C ILE A 142 2.82 -10.15 8.83
N LEU A 143 3.74 -9.61 9.63
CA LEU A 143 3.48 -9.46 11.05
C LEU A 143 2.37 -8.43 11.27
N LEU A 144 1.54 -8.67 12.28
CA LEU A 144 0.47 -7.73 12.65
C LEU A 144 1.07 -6.34 12.93
N GLY A 145 0.59 -5.32 12.22
CA GLY A 145 1.07 -3.94 12.33
C GLY A 145 2.41 -3.64 11.61
N GLU A 146 3.00 -4.61 10.90
CA GLU A 146 4.26 -4.42 10.16
C GLU A 146 4.12 -3.36 9.08
N TYR A 147 3.01 -3.40 8.33
CA TYR A 147 2.69 -2.40 7.31
C TYR A 147 2.66 -0.98 7.90
N ASP A 148 1.87 -0.76 8.95
CA ASP A 148 1.71 0.56 9.57
C ASP A 148 3.04 1.11 10.10
N HIS A 149 3.87 0.26 10.68
CA HIS A 149 5.20 0.64 11.15
C HIS A 149 6.15 1.04 10.02
N VAL A 150 6.17 0.25 8.93
CA VAL A 150 7.02 0.53 7.76
C VAL A 150 6.56 1.83 7.07
N ILE A 151 5.26 2.01 6.86
CA ILE A 151 4.71 3.22 6.26
C ILE A 151 4.91 4.44 7.16
N GLY A 152 4.78 4.29 8.48
CA GLY A 152 5.06 5.37 9.43
C GLY A 152 6.52 5.81 9.40
N LYS A 153 7.46 4.89 9.21
CA LYS A 153 8.88 5.20 9.01
C LYS A 153 9.12 5.90 7.68
N LEU A 154 8.50 5.43 6.60
CA LEU A 154 8.58 6.07 5.29
C LEU A 154 8.07 7.51 5.34
N TYR A 155 6.91 7.74 5.96
CA TYR A 155 6.33 9.07 6.14
C TYR A 155 7.33 10.02 6.81
N LYS A 156 7.91 9.61 7.95
CA LYS A 156 8.90 10.42 8.66
C LYS A 156 10.17 10.69 7.83
N ALA A 157 10.61 9.70 7.06
CA ALA A 157 11.78 9.83 6.21
C ALA A 157 11.53 10.84 5.07
N LEU A 158 10.39 10.75 4.39
CA LEU A 158 10.02 11.69 3.32
C LEU A 158 9.72 13.09 3.87
N GLU A 159 9.07 13.20 5.02
CA GLU A 159 8.81 14.48 5.71
C GLU A 159 10.13 15.17 6.07
N SER A 160 11.12 14.42 6.57
CA SER A 160 12.45 14.95 6.85
C SER A 160 13.12 15.47 5.58
N ILE A 161 13.09 14.72 4.47
CA ILE A 161 13.65 15.17 3.19
C ILE A 161 12.94 16.44 2.73
N TYR A 162 11.60 16.47 2.77
CA TYR A 162 10.79 17.60 2.34
C TYR A 162 11.14 18.88 3.11
N ALA A 163 11.27 18.81 4.43
CA ALA A 163 11.64 19.96 5.26
C ALA A 163 13.02 20.52 4.87
N HIS A 164 14.01 19.66 4.61
CA HIS A 164 15.34 20.12 4.23
C HIS A 164 15.35 20.80 2.85
N VAL A 165 14.58 20.29 1.88
CA VAL A 165 14.54 20.88 0.53
C VAL A 165 13.67 22.15 0.46
N ALA A 166 12.68 22.31 1.34
CA ALA A 166 11.84 23.51 1.40
C ALA A 166 12.56 24.70 2.07
N ASP A 167 13.51 24.41 2.97
CA ASP A 167 14.34 25.42 3.64
C ASP A 167 15.61 25.82 2.84
N SER A 168 15.86 25.19 1.68
CA SER A 168 17.04 25.38 0.82
C SER A 168 16.80 26.37 -0.32
#